data_AF-A0A642UXD0-F1
#
_entry.id   AF-A0A642UXD0-F1
#
_cell.length_a   1.000
_cell.length_b   1.000
_cell.length_c   1.000
_cell.angle_alpha   90.00
_cell.angle_beta   90.00
_cell.angle_gamma   90.00
#
_symmetry.space_group_name_H-M   'P 1'
#
loop_
_entity.id
_entity.type
_entity.pdbx_description
1 polymer ?
#
loop_
_entity_poly.entity_id
_entity_poly.type
_entity_poly.pdbx_seq_one_letter_code
_entity_poly.pdbx_strand_id
1 'polypeptide(L)'
;MSEVSAKFVDDLVKEQREAAHASQLGNDVEVPVFAERVNLLSDTVVEIATLNAADDKLVLKLLFQTSTVLGIVVKYNVHYSRLVGTASAPSRELGAVGAALGKINADVSFHVQRWLSKFMEIGDRYWKLKPVVPEVSRLLEDILELVTMDRSEEARFLDNCDRLLQTVSDILYNTVDVELKYFSVVAKFLATTYYMGQSQLVVRFVVDKRWSSRTGITAISARVCDFKDLDMFYRYMAFNLVQYRMVLNQADPEAPDAEPYFKVLLAMPNQSLDLYQQDPAAADVAADPEAQRNWLAYTERRAYPGNGHLDLGYDDPERNPRQVPRGMKPHPKSRERREVAWLYCVNYLLTVRSIQAVVDGPEVFHRELNYFVADLSTHLTNHLSMSSQPSSTHSSVVNVRELEAYHQASIAQTVGNPLRARSIATITTSGSYKEQLVLVVQFFRYFSDGKLKDLLRRFEDEFGTYSTRFANQPGKQVYLNGLRQIYMRVAWLFARYHSVFMLNAPPLEGLDGEFGLTPRVAPSINHLVNIRREIDDMNRIIHRNP
;
A
#
# COMPACT_ATOMS: atom_id res chain seq x y z
N MET A 1 14.82 40.14 22.08
CA MET A 1 15.85 39.12 21.85
C MET A 1 17.02 39.44 22.77
N SER A 2 17.40 38.55 23.69
CA SER A 2 18.69 38.71 24.37
C SER A 2 19.82 38.49 23.35
N GLU A 3 20.93 39.23 23.45
CA GLU A 3 22.12 39.02 22.61
C GLU A 3 22.60 37.55 22.61
N VAL A 4 22.32 36.85 23.71
CA VAL A 4 22.57 35.41 23.88
C VAL A 4 21.84 34.56 22.82
N SER A 5 20.58 34.89 22.49
CA SER A 5 19.80 34.14 21.49
C SER A 5 20.25 34.42 20.04
N ALA A 6 20.85 35.59 19.77
CA ALA A 6 21.38 35.92 18.46
C ALA A 6 22.73 35.24 18.21
N LYS A 7 23.66 35.36 19.15
CA LYS A 7 24.97 34.69 19.09
C LYS A 7 24.84 33.17 19.04
N PHE A 8 23.96 32.62 19.87
CA PHE A 8 23.66 31.19 19.87
C PHE A 8 23.17 30.70 18.50
N VAL A 9 22.33 31.47 17.83
CA VAL A 9 21.88 31.10 16.48
C VAL A 9 23.00 31.19 15.47
N ASP A 10 23.84 32.22 15.52
CA ASP A 10 24.94 32.36 14.56
C ASP A 10 25.97 31.24 14.74
N ASP A 11 26.23 30.83 15.98
CA ASP A 11 27.04 29.66 16.31
C ASP A 11 26.37 28.36 15.81
N LEU A 12 25.05 28.20 15.97
CA LEU A 12 24.28 27.08 15.42
C LEU A 12 24.28 27.07 13.88
N VAL A 13 24.18 28.22 13.22
CA VAL A 13 24.25 28.34 11.76
C VAL A 13 25.66 28.03 11.26
N LYS A 14 26.69 28.35 12.04
CA LYS A 14 28.08 28.00 11.75
C LYS A 14 28.30 26.48 11.90
N GLU A 15 27.86 25.87 12.99
CA GLU A 15 27.86 24.41 13.16
C GLU A 15 27.00 23.70 12.09
N GLN A 16 25.87 24.29 11.68
CA GLN A 16 25.05 23.79 10.59
C GLN A 16 25.76 23.87 9.23
N ARG A 17 26.61 24.89 9.00
CA ARG A 17 27.45 24.94 7.79
C ARG A 17 28.52 23.85 7.82
N GLU A 18 29.07 23.56 8.99
CA GLU A 18 30.02 22.47 9.20
C GLU A 18 29.33 21.09 9.04
N ALA A 19 28.11 20.91 9.55
CA ALA A 19 27.28 19.73 9.35
C ALA A 19 26.76 19.59 7.91
N ALA A 20 26.48 20.69 7.22
CA ALA A 20 26.13 20.69 5.80
C ALA A 20 27.35 20.34 4.93
N HIS A 21 28.56 20.80 5.31
CA HIS A 21 29.83 20.33 4.75
C HIS A 21 30.01 18.83 5.02
N ALA A 22 29.61 18.33 6.19
CA ALA A 22 29.59 16.90 6.53
C ALA A 22 28.52 16.10 5.75
N SER A 23 27.46 16.75 5.25
CA SER A 23 26.42 16.13 4.40
C SER A 23 26.90 15.80 2.98
N GLN A 24 28.12 16.23 2.61
CA GLN A 24 28.90 15.61 1.54
C GLN A 24 29.46 14.25 1.99
N LEU A 25 28.59 13.39 2.52
CA LEU A 25 28.89 11.99 2.77
C LEU A 25 29.22 11.36 1.41
N GLY A 26 30.51 11.29 1.10
CA GLY A 26 31.01 10.35 0.10
C GLY A 26 30.57 8.94 0.49
N ASN A 27 30.58 8.02 -0.48
CA ASN A 27 30.17 6.64 -0.21
C ASN A 27 31.10 5.89 0.78
N ASP A 28 32.19 6.53 1.24
CA ASP A 28 33.29 5.89 1.96
C ASP A 28 33.53 6.46 3.38
N VAL A 29 32.50 6.97 4.07
CA VAL A 29 32.68 7.44 5.46
C VAL A 29 32.80 6.23 6.40
N GLU A 30 33.91 6.17 7.14
CA GLU A 30 34.15 5.12 8.13
C GLU A 30 33.13 5.21 9.30
N VAL A 31 32.72 4.04 9.82
CA VAL A 31 31.71 3.92 10.89
C VAL A 31 32.03 4.77 12.13
N PRO A 32 33.28 4.85 12.63
CA PRO A 32 33.60 5.68 13.80
C PRO A 32 33.37 7.18 13.55
N VAL A 33 33.75 7.66 12.36
CA VAL A 33 33.53 9.07 11.96
C VAL A 33 32.03 9.36 11.83
N PHE A 34 31.26 8.40 11.30
CA PHE A 34 29.81 8.53 11.25
C PHE A 34 29.18 8.55 12.65
N ALA A 35 29.66 7.72 13.58
CA ALA A 35 29.18 7.68 14.97
C ALA A 35 29.42 9.00 15.71
N GLU A 36 30.61 9.60 15.56
CA GLU A 36 30.93 10.91 16.14
C GLU A 36 29.97 11.99 15.63
N ARG A 37 29.67 11.99 14.33
CA ARG A 37 28.72 12.93 13.72
C ARG A 37 27.29 12.74 14.22
N VAL A 38 26.88 11.50 14.50
CA VAL A 38 25.56 11.22 15.09
C VAL A 38 25.47 11.72 16.52
N ASN A 39 26.55 11.63 17.30
CA ASN A 39 26.60 12.18 18.66
C ASN A 39 26.49 13.71 18.63
N LEU A 40 27.24 14.39 17.75
CA LEU A 40 27.14 15.84 17.59
C LEU A 40 25.71 16.28 17.25
N LEU A 41 25.06 15.57 16.33
CA LEU A 41 23.67 15.82 15.96
C LEU A 41 22.71 15.61 17.16
N SER A 42 22.95 14.60 17.99
CA SER A 42 22.18 14.38 19.22
C SER A 42 22.30 15.56 20.17
N ASP A 43 23.50 16.09 20.36
CA ASP A 43 23.75 17.23 21.25
C ASP A 43 23.03 18.49 20.74
N THR A 44 23.11 18.76 19.44
CA THR A 44 22.36 19.86 18.80
C THR A 44 20.84 19.73 19.02
N VAL A 45 20.28 18.52 18.93
CA VAL A 45 18.84 18.28 19.14
C VAL A 45 18.44 18.53 20.58
N VAL A 46 19.25 18.06 21.55
CA VAL A 46 19.03 18.33 22.98
C VAL A 46 19.09 19.82 23.27
N GLU A 47 19.99 20.55 22.63
CA GLU A 47 20.06 21.99 22.82
C GLU A 47 18.83 22.71 22.27
N ILE A 48 18.39 22.39 21.04
CA ILE A 48 17.14 22.90 20.47
C ILE A 48 15.94 22.57 21.37
N ALA A 49 15.93 21.40 22.00
CA ALA A 49 14.87 20.96 22.91
C ALA A 49 14.67 21.90 24.11
N THR A 50 15.77 22.46 24.62
CA THR A 50 15.77 23.32 25.81
C THR A 50 15.27 24.74 25.52
N LEU A 51 15.22 25.14 24.25
CA LEU A 51 14.79 26.46 23.85
C LEU A 51 13.27 26.60 24.05
N ASN A 52 12.87 27.59 24.85
CA ASN A 52 11.46 27.95 25.00
C ASN A 52 11.17 29.21 24.17
N ALA A 53 10.33 29.08 23.14
CA ALA A 53 9.91 30.23 22.38
C ALA A 53 8.82 31.01 23.13
N ALA A 54 9.17 32.21 23.57
CA ALA A 54 8.25 33.20 24.13
C ALA A 54 7.75 34.23 23.09
N ASP A 55 8.35 34.26 21.88
CA ASP A 55 8.04 35.20 20.80
C ASP A 55 7.82 34.43 19.48
N ASP A 56 6.82 34.85 18.69
CA ASP A 56 6.48 34.32 17.37
C ASP A 56 7.68 34.26 16.41
N LYS A 57 8.53 35.30 16.41
CA LYS A 57 9.72 35.34 15.53
C LYS A 57 10.70 34.22 15.88
N LEU A 58 10.81 33.91 17.17
CA LEU A 58 11.63 32.82 17.66
C LEU A 58 11.00 31.46 17.30
N VAL A 59 9.66 31.34 17.33
CA VAL A 59 8.96 30.13 16.83
C VAL A 59 9.31 29.86 15.38
N LEU A 60 9.19 30.86 14.48
CA LEU A 60 9.53 30.69 13.06
C LEU A 60 11.00 30.32 12.86
N LYS A 61 11.89 30.97 13.60
CA LYS A 61 13.33 30.69 13.56
C LYS A 61 13.66 29.26 13.99
N LEU A 62 13.10 28.82 15.11
CA LEU A 62 13.26 27.46 15.62
C LEU A 62 12.64 26.44 14.69
N LEU A 63 11.49 26.75 14.09
CA LEU A 63 10.83 25.90 13.10
C LEU A 63 11.75 25.65 11.90
N PHE A 64 12.34 26.71 11.33
CA PHE A 64 13.27 26.58 10.19
C PHE A 64 14.57 25.88 10.58
N GLN A 65 15.10 26.15 11.78
CA GLN A 65 16.28 25.44 12.28
C GLN A 65 16.00 23.94 12.46
N THR A 66 14.83 23.60 13.00
CA THR A 66 14.41 22.20 13.16
C THR A 66 14.22 21.53 11.79
N SER A 67 13.73 22.25 10.77
CA SER A 67 13.68 21.75 9.39
C SER A 67 15.06 21.38 8.86
N THR A 68 16.06 22.24 9.08
CA THR A 68 17.44 21.94 8.66
C THR A 68 17.99 20.69 9.34
N VAL A 69 17.78 20.58 10.66
CA VAL A 69 18.19 19.41 11.44
C VAL A 69 17.48 18.15 10.94
N LEU A 70 16.18 18.25 10.66
CA LEU A 70 15.39 17.16 10.10
C LEU A 70 15.94 16.67 8.75
N GLY A 71 16.29 17.57 7.84
CA GLY A 71 16.91 17.21 6.57
C GLY A 71 18.27 16.49 6.74
N ILE A 72 19.05 16.85 7.76
CA ILE A 72 20.30 16.14 8.12
C ILE A 72 19.99 14.74 8.66
N VAL A 73 19.02 14.64 9.57
CA VAL A 73 18.54 13.38 10.14
C VAL A 73 18.09 12.42 9.04
N VAL A 74 17.32 12.89 8.05
CA VAL A 74 16.89 12.10 6.89
C VAL A 74 18.11 11.58 6.12
N LYS A 75 19.07 12.44 5.78
CA LYS A 75 20.29 12.03 5.08
C LYS A 75 21.09 10.98 5.87
N TYR A 76 21.22 11.15 7.18
CA TYR A 76 21.96 10.22 8.04
C TYR A 76 21.27 8.87 8.14
N ASN A 77 19.93 8.84 8.22
CA ASN A 77 19.16 7.60 8.17
C ASN A 77 19.33 6.87 6.82
N VAL A 78 19.34 7.60 5.69
CA VAL A 78 19.61 6.99 4.36
C VAL A 78 21.01 6.39 4.32
N HIS A 79 22.03 7.11 4.80
CA HIS A 79 23.40 6.63 4.81
C HIS A 79 23.57 5.39 5.70
N TYR A 80 23.02 5.44 6.92
CA TYR A 80 23.00 4.32 7.84
C TYR A 80 22.34 3.08 7.23
N SER A 81 21.21 3.23 6.53
CA SER A 81 20.57 2.13 5.81
C SER A 81 21.45 1.50 4.73
N ARG A 82 22.24 2.31 4.01
CA ARG A 82 23.22 1.77 3.05
C ARG A 82 24.32 0.98 3.75
N LEU A 83 24.89 1.50 4.83
CA LEU A 83 25.94 0.83 5.62
C LEU A 83 25.47 -0.53 6.15
N VAL A 84 24.26 -0.58 6.73
CA VAL A 84 23.65 -1.81 7.21
C VAL A 84 23.41 -2.80 6.07
N GLY A 85 22.95 -2.33 4.90
CA GLY A 85 22.73 -3.19 3.73
C GLY A 85 24.00 -3.79 3.14
N THR A 86 25.16 -3.14 3.32
CA THR A 86 26.46 -3.62 2.84
C THR A 86 27.25 -4.46 3.87
N ALA A 87 26.90 -4.40 5.15
CA ALA A 87 27.62 -5.09 6.20
C ALA A 87 27.27 -6.59 6.25
N SER A 88 28.28 -7.46 6.26
CA SER A 88 28.08 -8.92 6.41
C SER A 88 27.60 -9.32 7.82
N ALA A 89 27.87 -8.49 8.83
CA ALA A 89 27.26 -8.52 10.15
C ALA A 89 27.30 -7.11 10.76
N PRO A 90 26.24 -6.64 11.45
CA PRO A 90 26.24 -5.33 12.09
C PRO A 90 27.26 -5.33 13.22
N SER A 91 28.28 -4.48 13.13
CA SER A 91 29.21 -4.26 14.24
C SER A 91 28.45 -3.68 15.44
N ARG A 92 28.96 -3.90 16.66
CA ARG A 92 28.41 -3.29 17.88
C ARG A 92 28.30 -1.76 17.76
N GLU A 93 29.26 -1.15 17.06
CA GLU A 93 29.27 0.28 16.77
C GLU A 93 28.12 0.69 15.85
N LEU A 94 27.87 -0.06 14.78
CA LEU A 94 26.74 0.20 13.88
C LEU A 94 25.39 0.09 14.62
N GLY A 95 25.26 -0.89 15.53
CA GLY A 95 24.10 -1.00 16.41
C GLY A 95 23.91 0.22 17.33
N ALA A 96 24.99 0.74 17.90
CA ALA A 96 24.95 1.95 18.73
C ALA A 96 24.55 3.19 17.91
N VAL A 97 25.05 3.32 16.69
CA VAL A 97 24.67 4.39 15.75
C VAL A 97 23.17 4.32 15.42
N GLY A 98 22.65 3.13 15.15
CA GLY A 98 21.22 2.93 14.91
C GLY A 98 20.35 3.34 16.09
N ALA A 99 20.73 2.96 17.31
CA ALA A 99 20.02 3.35 18.52
C ALA A 99 20.05 4.86 18.77
N ALA A 100 21.20 5.51 18.53
CA ALA A 100 21.34 6.96 18.64
C ALA A 100 20.47 7.70 17.62
N LEU A 101 20.48 7.26 16.35
CA LEU A 101 19.59 7.80 15.31
C LEU A 101 18.11 7.60 15.64
N GLY A 102 17.73 6.44 16.19
CA GLY A 102 16.36 6.18 16.66
C GLY A 102 15.90 7.18 17.73
N LYS A 103 16.76 7.45 18.72
CA LYS A 103 16.50 8.46 19.75
C LYS A 103 16.38 9.88 19.14
N ILE A 104 17.33 10.26 18.27
CA ILE A 104 17.29 11.55 17.57
C ILE A 104 16.00 11.72 16.78
N ASN A 105 15.56 10.69 16.05
CA ASN A 105 14.32 10.72 15.29
C ASN A 105 13.11 10.99 16.21
N ALA A 106 13.04 10.33 17.37
CA ALA A 106 11.96 10.51 18.33
C ALA A 106 11.95 11.93 18.94
N ASP A 107 13.11 12.44 19.36
CA ASP A 107 13.26 13.76 19.95
C ASP A 107 12.94 14.86 18.91
N VAL A 108 13.51 14.77 17.70
CA VAL A 108 13.21 15.72 16.62
C VAL A 108 11.73 15.68 16.25
N SER A 109 11.11 14.52 16.15
CA SER A 109 9.68 14.38 15.86
C SER A 109 8.81 15.10 16.91
N PHE A 110 9.13 14.92 18.19
CA PHE A 110 8.45 15.61 19.29
C PHE A 110 8.60 17.13 19.20
N HIS A 111 9.81 17.62 18.91
CA HIS A 111 10.07 19.06 18.79
C HIS A 111 9.42 19.68 17.57
N VAL A 112 9.51 19.01 16.41
CA VAL A 112 8.80 19.41 15.19
C VAL A 112 7.31 19.52 15.47
N GLN A 113 6.70 18.51 16.09
CA GLN A 113 5.29 18.54 16.45
C GLN A 113 4.97 19.76 17.33
N ARG A 114 5.75 19.97 18.40
CA ARG A 114 5.59 21.11 19.31
C ARG A 114 5.66 22.45 18.58
N TRP A 115 6.64 22.62 17.68
CA TRP A 115 6.83 23.86 16.94
C TRP A 115 5.77 24.06 15.87
N LEU A 116 5.31 23.00 15.21
CA LEU A 116 4.19 23.06 14.27
C LEU A 116 2.88 23.40 14.96
N SER A 117 2.60 22.85 16.15
CA SER A 117 1.42 23.23 16.93
C SER A 117 1.46 24.71 17.32
N LYS A 118 2.60 25.21 17.81
CA LYS A 118 2.78 26.64 18.09
C LYS A 118 2.68 27.50 16.84
N PHE A 119 3.23 27.03 15.72
CA PHE A 119 3.12 27.69 14.42
C PHE A 119 1.64 27.85 14.04
N MET A 120 0.84 26.78 14.16
CA MET A 120 -0.59 26.82 13.91
C MET A 120 -1.34 27.85 14.77
N GLU A 121 -0.99 27.99 16.06
CA GLU A 121 -1.57 29.02 16.94
C GLU A 121 -1.31 30.44 16.46
N ILE A 122 -0.13 30.69 15.88
CA ILE A 122 0.27 32.02 15.40
C ILE A 122 -0.05 32.22 13.92
N GLY A 123 -0.62 31.21 13.27
CA GLY A 123 -0.43 31.02 11.86
C GLY A 123 -1.17 31.96 10.93
N ASP A 124 -2.37 32.34 11.33
CA ASP A 124 -3.20 33.31 10.61
C ASP A 124 -2.45 34.63 10.35
N ARG A 125 -1.47 34.97 11.20
CA ARG A 125 -0.64 36.17 11.08
C ARG A 125 0.48 36.04 10.05
N TYR A 126 1.01 34.83 9.84
CA TYR A 126 2.22 34.61 9.05
C TYR A 126 1.98 33.92 7.71
N TRP A 127 0.83 33.27 7.47
CA TRP A 127 0.62 32.44 6.27
C TRP A 127 0.59 33.28 4.98
N LYS A 128 0.23 34.55 5.12
CA LYS A 128 0.18 35.51 4.01
C LYS A 128 1.57 36.02 3.63
N LEU A 129 2.61 35.75 4.43
CA LEU A 129 3.96 36.19 4.14
C LEU A 129 4.60 35.26 3.10
N LYS A 130 4.81 35.80 1.90
CA LYS A 130 5.48 35.11 0.77
C LYS A 130 6.77 34.35 1.14
N PRO A 131 7.69 34.85 1.98
CA PRO A 131 8.93 34.11 2.29
C PRO A 131 8.72 32.90 3.21
N VAL A 132 7.62 32.83 3.96
CA VAL A 132 7.36 31.76 4.92
C VAL A 132 6.86 30.49 4.22
N VAL A 133 6.07 30.66 3.15
CA VAL A 133 5.42 29.56 2.43
C VAL A 133 6.42 28.49 1.94
N PRO A 134 7.51 28.82 1.20
CA PRO A 134 8.43 27.80 0.69
C PRO A 134 9.18 27.04 1.78
N GLU A 135 9.55 27.70 2.88
CA GLU A 135 10.25 27.06 4.00
C GLU A 135 9.33 26.11 4.75
N VAL A 136 8.06 26.49 4.94
CA VAL A 136 7.05 25.60 5.52
C VAL A 136 6.77 24.43 4.60
N SER A 137 6.65 24.65 3.28
CA SER A 137 6.50 23.55 2.32
C SER A 137 7.65 22.56 2.45
N ARG A 138 8.91 23.04 2.41
CA ARG A 138 10.10 22.19 2.55
C ARG A 138 10.10 21.40 3.85
N LEU A 139 9.80 22.06 4.98
CA LEU A 139 9.68 21.38 6.27
C LEU A 139 8.64 20.27 6.24
N LEU A 140 7.45 20.53 5.70
CA LEU A 140 6.40 19.51 5.60
C LEU A 140 6.84 18.33 4.72
N GLU A 141 7.55 18.58 3.63
CA GLU A 141 8.11 17.51 2.81
C GLU A 141 9.16 16.68 3.56
N ASP A 142 10.07 17.33 4.29
CA ASP A 142 11.10 16.65 5.10
C ASP A 142 10.45 15.80 6.21
N ILE A 143 9.35 16.27 6.81
CA ILE A 143 8.58 15.51 7.81
C ILE A 143 7.95 14.29 7.18
N LEU A 144 7.28 14.46 6.03
CA LEU A 144 6.64 13.36 5.33
C LEU A 144 7.65 12.31 4.86
N GLU A 145 8.84 12.75 4.43
CA GLU A 145 9.94 11.86 4.11
C GLU A 145 10.42 11.10 5.35
N LEU A 146 10.70 11.79 6.46
CA LEU A 146 11.09 11.18 7.74
C LEU A 146 10.07 10.12 8.18
N VAL A 147 8.78 10.45 8.14
CA VAL A 147 7.70 9.55 8.53
C VAL A 147 7.68 8.28 7.67
N THR A 148 8.02 8.37 6.39
CA THR A 148 8.06 7.20 5.49
C THR A 148 9.36 6.41 5.50
N MET A 149 10.40 6.90 6.18
CA MET A 149 11.69 6.21 6.23
C MET A 149 11.55 4.86 6.93
N ASP A 150 12.19 3.85 6.35
CA ASP A 150 12.14 2.44 6.74
C ASP A 150 12.29 2.17 8.25
N ARG A 151 12.95 3.06 8.99
CA ARG A 151 13.37 2.88 10.40
C ARG A 151 12.45 3.48 11.46
N SER A 152 11.19 3.74 11.13
CA SER A 152 10.16 4.17 12.08
C SER A 152 9.69 3.06 13.06
N GLU A 153 10.52 2.04 13.27
CA GLU A 153 10.13 0.67 13.61
C GLU A 153 9.79 0.48 15.09
N GLU A 154 10.23 1.38 15.96
CA GLU A 154 9.83 1.35 17.36
C GLU A 154 8.37 1.78 17.50
N ALA A 155 7.55 0.98 18.21
CA ALA A 155 6.14 1.31 18.44
C ALA A 155 5.93 2.73 18.99
N ARG A 156 6.88 3.23 19.80
CA ARG A 156 6.90 4.60 20.32
C ARG A 156 7.06 5.68 19.23
N PHE A 157 7.79 5.35 18.17
CA PHE A 157 7.98 6.24 17.03
C PHE A 157 6.75 6.28 16.13
N LEU A 158 6.00 5.18 16.02
CA LEU A 158 4.76 5.12 15.25
C LEU A 158 3.68 6.04 15.83
N ASP A 159 3.52 6.10 17.15
CA ASP A 159 2.59 7.03 17.81
C ASP A 159 2.95 8.50 17.51
N ASN A 160 4.24 8.82 17.48
CA ASN A 160 4.72 10.16 17.13
C ASN A 160 4.48 10.47 15.63
N CYS A 161 4.66 9.49 14.75
CA CYS A 161 4.36 9.65 13.32
C CYS A 161 2.88 9.92 13.07
N ASP A 162 1.99 9.21 13.76
CA ASP A 162 0.54 9.41 13.64
C ASP A 162 0.15 10.83 14.08
N ARG A 163 0.72 11.33 15.20
CA ARG A 163 0.54 12.72 15.66
C ARG A 163 1.12 13.75 14.70
N LEU A 164 2.30 13.49 14.14
CA LEU A 164 2.91 14.35 13.13
C LEU A 164 2.03 14.43 11.88
N LEU A 165 1.53 13.29 11.38
CA LEU A 165 0.63 13.26 10.23
C LEU A 165 -0.69 13.96 10.50
N GLN A 166 -1.25 13.81 11.70
CA GLN A 166 -2.42 14.58 12.10
C GLN A 166 -2.12 16.09 12.06
N THR A 167 -0.97 16.51 12.59
CA THR A 167 -0.55 17.92 12.59
C THR A 167 -0.33 18.45 11.16
N VAL A 168 0.35 17.69 10.29
CA VAL A 168 0.52 18.03 8.87
C VAL A 168 -0.84 18.14 8.19
N SER A 169 -1.74 17.18 8.46
CA SER A 169 -3.10 17.21 7.95
C SER A 169 -3.82 18.49 8.40
N ASP A 170 -3.69 18.89 9.67
CA ASP A 170 -4.36 20.08 10.21
C ASP A 170 -3.80 21.37 9.59
N ILE A 171 -2.49 21.42 9.35
CA ILE A 171 -1.86 22.51 8.61
C ILE A 171 -2.42 22.57 7.18
N LEU A 172 -2.40 21.45 6.46
CA LEU A 172 -2.91 21.38 5.09
C LEU A 172 -4.38 21.78 5.02
N TYR A 173 -5.20 21.36 5.98
CA TYR A 173 -6.63 21.67 6.04
C TYR A 173 -6.90 23.16 6.26
N ASN A 174 -6.12 23.82 7.12
CA ASN A 174 -6.29 25.24 7.42
C ASN A 174 -5.58 26.17 6.41
N THR A 175 -4.71 25.66 5.56
CA THR A 175 -3.96 26.43 4.54
C THR A 175 -4.59 26.42 3.14
N VAL A 176 -5.82 25.92 3.02
CA VAL A 176 -6.47 25.55 1.75
C VAL A 176 -6.63 26.68 0.73
N ASP A 177 -6.75 27.95 1.12
CA ASP A 177 -6.76 29.05 0.15
C ASP A 177 -5.42 29.19 -0.62
N VAL A 178 -4.39 28.44 -0.21
CA VAL A 178 -3.05 28.36 -0.79
C VAL A 178 -2.82 27.02 -1.52
N GLU A 179 -3.88 26.22 -1.72
CA GLU A 179 -3.91 24.82 -2.19
C GLU A 179 -2.93 24.48 -3.32
N LEU A 180 -2.83 25.35 -4.33
CA LEU A 180 -1.98 25.10 -5.49
C LEU A 180 -0.48 25.19 -5.17
N LYS A 181 -0.07 26.01 -4.20
CA LYS A 181 1.37 26.18 -3.88
C LYS A 181 1.93 25.01 -3.07
N TYR A 182 1.05 24.26 -2.40
CA TYR A 182 1.43 23.11 -1.58
C TYR A 182 1.16 21.78 -2.30
N PHE A 183 0.94 21.79 -3.63
CA PHE A 183 0.50 20.59 -4.34
C PHE A 183 1.48 19.40 -4.20
N SER A 184 2.79 19.63 -4.29
CA SER A 184 3.82 18.60 -4.02
C SER A 184 3.70 18.04 -2.59
N VAL A 185 3.51 18.91 -1.59
CA VAL A 185 3.30 18.51 -0.18
C VAL A 185 2.04 17.66 -0.04
N VAL A 186 0.95 18.04 -0.71
CA VAL A 186 -0.31 17.28 -0.71
C VAL A 186 -0.11 15.90 -1.35
N ALA A 187 0.57 15.82 -2.50
CA ALA A 187 0.85 14.56 -3.16
C ALA A 187 1.70 13.62 -2.29
N LYS A 188 2.75 14.15 -1.63
CA LYS A 188 3.56 13.41 -0.64
C LYS A 188 2.74 13.00 0.58
N PHE A 189 1.89 13.90 1.10
CA PHE A 189 1.03 13.62 2.26
C PHE A 189 0.09 12.45 1.96
N LEU A 190 -0.58 12.45 0.82
CA LEU A 190 -1.44 11.34 0.39
C LEU A 190 -0.67 10.02 0.31
N ALA A 191 0.55 10.03 -0.24
CA ALA A 191 1.41 8.85 -0.29
C ALA A 191 1.74 8.34 1.12
N THR A 192 2.17 9.25 2.00
CA THR A 192 2.54 8.91 3.37
C THR A 192 1.34 8.39 4.17
N THR A 193 0.16 9.00 4.08
CA THR A 193 -1.04 8.50 4.79
C THR A 193 -1.44 7.12 4.31
N TYR A 194 -1.33 6.85 3.01
CA TYR A 194 -1.60 5.51 2.47
C TYR A 194 -0.61 4.48 3.02
N TYR A 195 0.68 4.78 2.97
CA TYR A 195 1.70 3.87 3.49
C TYR A 195 1.54 3.63 4.99
N MET A 196 1.21 4.66 5.76
CA MET A 196 1.03 4.57 7.20
C MET A 196 -0.30 3.92 7.61
N GLY A 197 -1.21 3.71 6.66
CA GLY A 197 -2.56 3.22 6.89
C GLY A 197 -3.49 4.22 7.58
N GLN A 198 -3.18 5.52 7.49
CA GLN A 198 -3.90 6.63 8.12
C GLN A 198 -4.87 7.31 7.13
N SER A 199 -5.56 6.53 6.30
CA SER A 199 -6.39 7.05 5.20
C SER A 199 -7.58 7.90 5.65
N GLN A 200 -8.04 7.76 6.90
CA GLN A 200 -9.08 8.60 7.48
C GLN A 200 -8.67 10.08 7.55
N LEU A 201 -7.38 10.40 7.58
CA LEU A 201 -6.88 11.78 7.57
C LEU A 201 -7.20 12.50 6.25
N VAL A 202 -7.41 11.77 5.17
CA VAL A 202 -7.69 12.30 3.82
C VAL A 202 -9.17 12.60 3.63
N VAL A 203 -10.05 11.85 4.29
CA VAL A 203 -11.50 11.86 4.05
C VAL A 203 -12.13 13.24 4.24
N ARG A 204 -11.71 13.97 5.29
CA ARG A 204 -12.24 15.31 5.57
C ARG A 204 -12.05 16.30 4.42
N PHE A 205 -10.94 16.18 3.67
CA PHE A 205 -10.68 17.06 2.54
C PHE A 205 -11.63 16.81 1.37
N VAL A 206 -12.06 15.56 1.18
CA VAL A 206 -12.97 15.17 0.11
C VAL A 206 -14.41 15.46 0.49
N VAL A 207 -14.82 15.17 1.73
CA VAL A 207 -16.16 15.46 2.26
C VAL A 207 -16.46 16.96 2.21
N ASP A 208 -15.49 17.77 2.63
CA ASP A 208 -15.61 19.24 2.61
C ASP A 208 -15.38 19.84 1.22
N LYS A 209 -15.21 19.00 0.19
CA LYS A 209 -14.98 19.38 -1.22
C LYS A 209 -13.78 20.31 -1.43
N ARG A 210 -12.81 20.29 -0.51
CA ARG A 210 -11.54 21.01 -0.63
C ARG A 210 -10.70 20.37 -1.74
N TRP A 211 -10.56 19.04 -1.67
CA TRP A 211 -9.90 18.27 -2.71
C TRP A 211 -10.90 17.45 -3.51
N SER A 212 -10.80 17.57 -4.83
CA SER A 212 -11.63 16.83 -5.78
C SER A 212 -10.78 16.26 -6.90
N SER A 213 -11.37 15.44 -7.76
CA SER A 213 -10.71 14.96 -8.98
C SER A 213 -10.31 16.09 -9.94
N ARG A 214 -10.87 17.30 -9.78
CA ARG A 214 -10.50 18.49 -10.54
C ARG A 214 -9.28 19.23 -9.98
N THR A 215 -8.93 19.02 -8.71
CA THR A 215 -7.82 19.74 -8.06
C THR A 215 -6.51 19.54 -8.82
N GLY A 216 -6.20 18.31 -9.27
CA GLY A 216 -5.03 18.03 -10.10
C GLY A 216 -5.05 18.77 -11.45
N ILE A 217 -6.20 18.82 -12.13
CA ILE A 217 -6.37 19.57 -13.40
C ILE A 217 -6.09 21.07 -13.18
N THR A 218 -6.59 21.63 -12.09
CA THR A 218 -6.33 23.03 -11.73
C THR A 218 -4.84 23.26 -11.47
N ALA A 219 -4.16 22.33 -10.79
CA ALA A 219 -2.72 22.43 -10.52
C ALA A 219 -1.86 22.41 -11.79
N ILE A 220 -2.16 21.51 -12.74
CA ILE A 220 -1.49 21.50 -14.05
C ILE A 220 -1.74 22.83 -14.78
N SER A 221 -2.99 23.30 -14.81
CA SER A 221 -3.38 24.51 -15.52
C SER A 221 -2.66 25.74 -14.97
N ALA A 222 -2.44 25.78 -13.64
CA ALA A 222 -1.68 26.81 -12.96
C ALA A 222 -0.15 26.63 -13.04
N ARG A 223 0.34 25.52 -13.62
CA ARG A 223 1.77 25.17 -13.73
C ARG A 223 2.49 25.13 -12.38
N VAL A 224 1.80 24.65 -11.35
CA VAL A 224 2.34 24.59 -9.98
C VAL A 224 2.87 23.22 -9.58
N CYS A 225 2.71 22.21 -10.45
CA CYS A 225 3.15 20.84 -10.20
C CYS A 225 3.80 20.24 -11.44
N ASP A 226 4.63 19.23 -11.25
CA ASP A 226 5.11 18.39 -12.33
C ASP A 226 4.18 17.18 -12.57
N PHE A 227 4.52 16.34 -13.54
CA PHE A 227 3.74 15.13 -13.84
C PHE A 227 3.83 14.08 -12.72
N LYS A 228 4.94 14.04 -11.98
CA LYS A 228 5.17 13.08 -10.91
C LYS A 228 4.24 13.38 -9.73
N ASP A 229 4.14 14.64 -9.32
CA ASP A 229 3.23 15.09 -8.28
C ASP A 229 1.77 14.81 -8.65
N LEU A 230 1.44 14.99 -9.93
CA LEU A 230 0.10 14.72 -10.44
C LEU A 230 -0.27 13.23 -10.38
N ASP A 231 0.62 12.36 -10.88
CA ASP A 231 0.45 10.91 -10.82
C ASP A 231 0.34 10.45 -9.35
N MET A 232 1.20 10.95 -8.47
CA MET A 232 1.12 10.69 -7.02
C MET A 232 -0.21 11.16 -6.42
N PHE A 233 -0.67 12.37 -6.74
CA PHE A 233 -1.94 12.90 -6.24
C PHE A 233 -3.12 11.98 -6.59
N TYR A 234 -3.31 11.67 -7.88
CA TYR A 234 -4.45 10.85 -8.30
C TYR A 234 -4.35 9.42 -7.77
N ARG A 235 -3.15 8.83 -7.82
CA ARG A 235 -2.90 7.48 -7.34
C ARG A 235 -3.20 7.35 -5.86
N TYR A 236 -2.54 8.14 -5.02
CA TYR A 236 -2.67 7.98 -3.57
C TYR A 236 -3.99 8.53 -3.05
N MET A 237 -4.62 9.49 -3.71
CA MET A 237 -6.01 9.85 -3.39
C MET A 237 -6.95 8.65 -3.58
N ALA A 238 -6.89 8.01 -4.76
CA ALA A 238 -7.71 6.83 -5.04
C ALA A 238 -7.42 5.71 -4.03
N PHE A 239 -6.14 5.47 -3.73
CA PHE A 239 -5.72 4.39 -2.83
C PHE A 239 -6.18 4.63 -1.39
N ASN A 240 -6.05 5.85 -0.86
CA ASN A 240 -6.55 6.19 0.47
C ASN A 240 -8.07 6.02 0.55
N LEU A 241 -8.83 6.41 -0.48
CA LEU A 241 -10.29 6.26 -0.48
C LEU A 241 -10.73 4.79 -0.51
N VAL A 242 -10.03 3.93 -1.26
CA VAL A 242 -10.26 2.48 -1.25
C VAL A 242 -9.92 1.89 0.11
N GLN A 243 -8.75 2.22 0.66
CA GLN A 243 -8.32 1.73 1.97
C GLN A 243 -9.29 2.16 3.08
N TYR A 244 -9.74 3.42 3.06
CA TYR A 244 -10.73 3.92 4.00
C TYR A 244 -12.03 3.11 3.93
N ARG A 245 -12.53 2.82 2.73
CA ARG A 245 -13.73 1.99 2.52
C ARG A 245 -13.54 0.53 2.96
N MET A 246 -12.33 -0.02 2.85
CA MET A 246 -12.01 -1.37 3.36
C MET A 246 -11.99 -1.42 4.90
N VAL A 247 -11.57 -0.34 5.55
CA VAL A 247 -11.50 -0.22 7.02
C VAL A 247 -12.87 0.05 7.63
N LEU A 248 -13.69 0.88 6.99
CA LEU A 248 -15.07 1.09 7.41
C LEU A 248 -15.82 -0.23 7.24
N ASN A 249 -16.17 -0.86 8.37
CA ASN A 249 -16.90 -2.13 8.43
C ASN A 249 -18.34 -2.06 7.84
N GLN A 250 -18.70 -0.96 7.18
CA GLN A 250 -20.02 -0.70 6.65
C GLN A 250 -19.90 -0.13 5.23
N ALA A 251 -20.79 -0.59 4.35
CA ALA A 251 -21.00 -0.02 3.02
C ALA A 251 -21.68 1.36 3.15
N ASP A 252 -21.00 2.29 3.82
CA ASP A 252 -21.45 3.66 3.99
C ASP A 252 -21.63 4.28 2.59
N PRO A 253 -22.88 4.57 2.18
CA PRO A 253 -23.15 5.17 0.88
C PRO A 253 -22.61 6.59 0.77
N GLU A 254 -22.25 7.23 1.90
CA GLU A 254 -21.65 8.56 1.97
C GLU A 254 -20.11 8.52 1.91
N ALA A 255 -19.50 7.32 1.98
CA ALA A 255 -18.06 7.19 1.86
C ALA A 255 -17.58 7.76 0.51
N PRO A 256 -16.56 8.65 0.49
CA PRO A 256 -16.17 9.33 -0.73
C PRO A 256 -15.76 8.35 -1.85
N ASP A 257 -16.12 8.70 -3.09
CA ASP A 257 -15.90 7.83 -4.24
C ASP A 257 -14.49 7.97 -4.82
N ALA A 258 -13.80 6.84 -4.96
CA ALA A 258 -12.47 6.75 -5.57
C ALA A 258 -12.54 6.70 -7.12
N GLU A 259 -13.69 6.33 -7.69
CA GLU A 259 -13.85 6.11 -9.14
C GLU A 259 -13.43 7.32 -10.00
N PRO A 260 -13.76 8.58 -9.66
CA PRO A 260 -13.32 9.73 -10.46
C PRO A 260 -11.80 9.87 -10.54
N TYR A 261 -11.07 9.46 -9.49
CA TYR A 261 -9.61 9.53 -9.46
C TYR A 261 -8.99 8.40 -10.29
N PHE A 262 -9.54 7.19 -10.21
CA PHE A 262 -9.12 6.08 -11.08
C PHE A 262 -9.34 6.38 -12.55
N LYS A 263 -10.46 7.01 -12.93
CA LYS A 263 -10.70 7.41 -14.33
C LYS A 263 -9.61 8.33 -14.88
N VAL A 264 -9.15 9.29 -14.09
CA VAL A 264 -8.04 10.16 -14.50
C VAL A 264 -6.74 9.38 -14.56
N LEU A 265 -6.46 8.56 -13.53
CA LEU A 265 -5.23 7.77 -13.44
C LEU A 265 -5.07 6.78 -14.59
N LEU A 266 -6.12 6.00 -14.90
CA LEU A 266 -6.11 5.01 -16.00
C LEU A 266 -6.07 5.67 -17.38
N ALA A 267 -6.48 6.93 -17.50
CA ALA A 267 -6.36 7.70 -18.74
C ALA A 267 -4.94 8.30 -18.93
N MET A 268 -4.06 8.23 -17.92
CA MET A 268 -2.70 8.74 -18.06
C MET A 268 -1.88 7.84 -19.00
N PRO A 269 -1.06 8.41 -19.90
CA PRO A 269 -0.31 7.62 -20.88
C PRO A 269 0.61 6.57 -20.25
N ASN A 270 1.22 6.86 -19.10
CA ASN A 270 2.09 5.95 -18.36
C ASN A 270 1.35 4.78 -17.70
N GLN A 271 0.02 4.82 -17.64
CA GLN A 271 -0.83 3.76 -17.07
C GLN A 271 -1.52 2.92 -18.16
N SER A 272 -1.30 3.21 -19.45
CA SER A 272 -1.87 2.41 -20.53
C SER A 272 -1.38 0.96 -20.47
N LEU A 273 -2.31 0.01 -20.55
CA LEU A 273 -2.00 -1.42 -20.60
C LEU A 273 -1.15 -1.79 -21.81
N ASP A 274 -1.24 -1.04 -22.91
CA ASP A 274 -0.47 -1.28 -24.13
C ASP A 274 1.05 -1.18 -23.90
N LEU A 275 1.48 -0.44 -22.87
CA LEU A 275 2.89 -0.34 -22.47
C LEU A 275 3.38 -1.59 -21.73
N TYR A 276 2.46 -2.37 -21.16
CA TYR A 276 2.77 -3.52 -20.29
C TYR A 276 2.36 -4.87 -20.90
N GLN A 277 1.51 -4.86 -21.93
CA GLN A 277 1.08 -6.05 -22.67
C GLN A 277 2.08 -6.50 -23.75
N GLN A 278 3.21 -5.81 -23.92
CA GLN A 278 4.25 -6.13 -24.92
C GLN A 278 5.10 -7.37 -24.59
N ASP A 279 4.54 -8.38 -23.92
CA ASP A 279 5.15 -9.70 -23.90
C ASP A 279 4.44 -10.59 -24.94
N PRO A 280 4.98 -10.71 -26.16
CA PRO A 280 4.35 -11.49 -27.23
C PRO A 280 4.13 -12.95 -26.82
N ALA A 281 4.94 -13.49 -25.89
CA ALA A 281 4.76 -14.84 -25.36
C ALA A 281 3.53 -14.98 -24.45
N ALA A 282 3.12 -13.91 -23.76
CA ALA A 282 1.92 -13.91 -22.92
C ALA A 282 0.65 -13.64 -23.76
N ALA A 283 0.75 -12.84 -24.81
CA ALA A 283 -0.34 -12.59 -25.75
C ALA A 283 -0.75 -13.87 -26.50
N ASP A 284 0.21 -14.69 -26.92
CA ASP A 284 -0.06 -15.97 -27.59
C ASP A 284 -0.72 -17.02 -26.66
N VAL A 285 -0.41 -17.00 -25.36
CA VAL A 285 -1.03 -17.88 -24.35
C VAL A 285 -2.41 -17.38 -23.93
N ALA A 286 -2.63 -16.06 -23.92
CA ALA A 286 -3.93 -15.45 -23.61
C ALA A 286 -4.93 -15.51 -24.79
N ALA A 287 -4.45 -15.58 -26.03
CA ALA A 287 -5.28 -15.69 -27.21
C ALA A 287 -5.84 -17.10 -27.44
N ASP A 288 -5.24 -18.13 -26.83
CA ASP A 288 -5.69 -19.52 -26.91
C ASP A 288 -6.26 -19.99 -25.56
N PRO A 289 -7.60 -20.14 -25.44
CA PRO A 289 -8.26 -20.63 -24.22
C PRO A 289 -7.77 -22.01 -23.76
N GLU A 290 -7.28 -22.85 -24.68
CA GLU A 290 -6.74 -24.17 -24.39
C GLU A 290 -5.30 -24.08 -23.89
N ALA A 291 -4.45 -23.24 -24.49
CA ALA A 291 -3.13 -22.91 -23.94
C ALA A 291 -3.25 -22.27 -22.56
N GLN A 292 -4.23 -21.38 -22.34
CA GLN A 292 -4.51 -20.77 -21.04
C GLN A 292 -4.93 -21.85 -20.04
N ARG A 293 -5.84 -22.76 -20.39
CA ARG A 293 -6.24 -23.91 -19.53
C ARG A 293 -5.08 -24.85 -19.23
N ASN A 294 -4.24 -25.17 -20.22
CA ASN A 294 -3.10 -26.08 -20.07
C ASN A 294 -1.99 -25.44 -19.21
N TRP A 295 -1.74 -24.14 -19.40
CA TRP A 295 -0.83 -23.36 -18.59
C TRP A 295 -1.34 -23.26 -17.13
N LEU A 296 -2.64 -23.04 -16.94
CA LEU A 296 -3.28 -23.05 -15.62
C LEU A 296 -3.18 -24.42 -14.94
N ALA A 297 -3.49 -25.50 -15.66
CA ALA A 297 -3.37 -26.88 -15.16
C ALA A 297 -1.91 -27.24 -14.80
N TYR A 298 -0.94 -26.73 -15.55
CA TYR A 298 0.48 -26.88 -15.24
C TYR A 298 0.87 -26.18 -13.93
N THR A 299 0.40 -24.93 -13.72
CA THR A 299 0.69 -24.19 -12.47
C THR A 299 0.02 -24.80 -11.24
N GLU A 300 -1.22 -25.30 -11.36
CA GLU A 300 -1.95 -25.96 -10.27
C GLU A 300 -1.29 -27.29 -9.85
N ARG A 301 -0.80 -28.09 -10.80
CA ARG A 301 -0.09 -29.35 -10.51
C ARG A 301 1.25 -29.15 -9.81
N ARG A 302 1.90 -28.00 -10.00
CA ARG A 302 3.16 -27.66 -9.33
C ARG A 302 2.97 -27.06 -7.93
N ALA A 303 1.83 -26.40 -7.68
CA ALA A 303 1.54 -25.75 -6.39
C ALA A 303 1.14 -26.73 -5.28
N TYR A 304 0.72 -27.95 -5.62
CA TYR A 304 0.39 -29.01 -4.67
C TYR A 304 1.07 -30.31 -5.09
N PRO A 305 2.25 -30.66 -4.52
CA PRO A 305 2.81 -31.98 -4.72
C PRO A 305 2.01 -32.97 -3.86
N GLY A 306 0.85 -33.38 -4.36
CA GLY A 306 0.16 -34.56 -3.86
C GLY A 306 0.90 -35.78 -4.38
N ASN A 307 1.37 -36.63 -3.46
CA ASN A 307 2.05 -37.90 -3.71
C ASN A 307 1.37 -38.70 -4.83
N GLY A 308 1.95 -38.66 -6.02
CA GLY A 308 1.53 -39.43 -7.17
C GLY A 308 2.71 -39.54 -8.12
N HIS A 309 3.54 -40.57 -7.92
CA HIS A 309 4.52 -41.01 -8.91
C HIS A 309 3.76 -41.32 -10.21
N LEU A 310 3.81 -40.42 -11.17
CA LEU A 310 3.44 -40.69 -12.55
C LEU A 310 4.64 -40.30 -13.41
N ASP A 311 5.32 -41.35 -13.84
CA ASP A 311 6.42 -41.41 -14.78
C ASP A 311 5.90 -40.91 -16.14
N LEU A 312 5.98 -39.59 -16.36
CA LEU A 312 5.80 -39.02 -17.69
C LEU A 312 7.20 -38.98 -18.32
N GLY A 313 7.38 -39.84 -19.32
CA GLY A 313 8.59 -39.95 -20.10
C GLY A 313 9.12 -38.57 -20.48
N TYR A 314 10.42 -38.38 -20.23
CA TYR A 314 11.18 -37.25 -20.73
C TYR A 314 11.12 -37.26 -22.26
N ASP A 315 10.19 -36.51 -22.83
CA ASP A 315 10.31 -36.08 -24.20
C ASP A 315 11.51 -35.14 -24.31
N ASP A 316 12.38 -35.55 -25.22
CA ASP A 316 13.62 -34.95 -25.69
C ASP A 316 13.67 -33.40 -25.61
N PRO A 317 14.54 -32.81 -24.77
CA PRO A 317 14.70 -31.37 -24.66
C PRO A 317 15.28 -30.71 -25.92
N GLU A 318 15.73 -31.48 -26.92
CA GLU A 318 16.25 -30.93 -28.17
C GLU A 318 15.17 -30.53 -29.19
N ARG A 319 13.91 -30.94 -29.00
CA ARG A 319 12.86 -30.73 -30.02
C ARG A 319 12.06 -29.44 -29.94
N ASN A 320 12.26 -28.60 -28.92
CA ASN A 320 11.61 -27.28 -28.90
C ASN A 320 12.41 -26.25 -28.08
N PRO A 321 13.39 -25.54 -28.67
CA PRO A 321 14.04 -24.43 -28.00
C PRO A 321 13.12 -23.21 -28.07
N ARG A 322 11.96 -23.25 -27.39
CA ARG A 322 11.31 -22.02 -26.94
C ARG A 322 12.21 -21.46 -25.85
N GLN A 323 13.24 -20.75 -26.31
CA GLN A 323 14.04 -19.84 -25.50
C GLN A 323 13.04 -18.89 -24.85
N VAL A 324 12.63 -19.17 -23.61
CA VAL A 324 12.03 -18.14 -22.76
C VAL A 324 13.06 -17.01 -22.76
N PRO A 325 12.73 -15.81 -23.25
CA PRO A 325 13.70 -14.73 -23.41
C PRO A 325 14.44 -14.52 -22.09
N ARG A 326 15.71 -14.97 -22.06
CA ARG A 326 16.54 -14.87 -20.86
C ARG A 326 16.83 -13.40 -20.63
N GLY A 327 16.35 -12.87 -19.51
CA GLY A 327 16.93 -11.67 -18.91
C GLY A 327 16.12 -10.39 -18.95
N MET A 328 14.83 -10.39 -19.31
CA MET A 328 14.00 -9.20 -19.05
C MET A 328 13.70 -9.11 -17.55
N LYS A 329 14.46 -8.26 -16.86
CA LYS A 329 14.09 -7.79 -15.52
C LYS A 329 12.71 -7.13 -15.66
N PRO A 330 11.71 -7.50 -14.85
CA PRO A 330 10.42 -6.83 -14.89
C PRO A 330 10.65 -5.32 -14.74
N HIS A 331 10.06 -4.54 -15.65
CA HIS A 331 10.23 -3.08 -15.64
C HIS A 331 9.82 -2.58 -14.24
N PRO A 332 10.64 -1.76 -13.53
CA PRO A 332 10.30 -1.30 -12.17
C PRO A 332 8.92 -0.66 -12.03
N LYS A 333 8.36 -0.14 -13.13
CA LYS A 333 7.03 0.46 -13.24
C LYS A 333 5.88 -0.56 -13.29
N SER A 334 6.14 -1.86 -13.44
CA SER A 334 5.10 -2.89 -13.46
C SER A 334 4.47 -3.07 -12.07
N ARG A 335 5.24 -2.91 -10.99
CA ARG A 335 4.73 -3.03 -9.62
C ARG A 335 3.71 -1.94 -9.30
N GLU A 336 4.04 -0.69 -9.59
CA GLU A 336 3.11 0.44 -9.38
C GLU A 336 1.84 0.27 -10.22
N ARG A 337 1.98 -0.14 -11.48
CA ARG A 337 0.85 -0.38 -12.38
C ARG A 337 -0.05 -1.53 -11.92
N ARG A 338 0.55 -2.60 -11.41
CA ARG A 338 -0.14 -3.75 -10.82
C ARG A 338 -0.97 -3.32 -9.60
N GLU A 339 -0.41 -2.47 -8.75
CA GLU A 339 -1.12 -1.94 -7.58
C GLU A 339 -2.32 -1.07 -7.99
N VAL A 340 -2.17 -0.25 -9.05
CA VAL A 340 -3.29 0.51 -9.63
C VAL A 340 -4.40 -0.41 -10.13
N ALA A 341 -4.06 -1.45 -10.91
CA ALA A 341 -5.03 -2.41 -11.44
C ALA A 341 -5.81 -3.10 -10.31
N TRP A 342 -5.07 -3.55 -9.29
CA TRP A 342 -5.62 -4.22 -8.14
C TRP A 342 -6.60 -3.33 -7.36
N LEU A 343 -6.18 -2.11 -7.01
CA LEU A 343 -7.02 -1.20 -6.23
C LEU A 343 -8.23 -0.68 -7.02
N TYR A 344 -8.11 -0.58 -8.34
CA TYR A 344 -9.26 -0.33 -9.20
C TYR A 344 -10.27 -1.49 -9.14
N CYS A 345 -9.81 -2.73 -9.27
CA CYS A 345 -10.67 -3.91 -9.17
C CYS A 345 -11.35 -4.01 -7.79
N VAL A 346 -10.60 -3.76 -6.71
CA VAL A 346 -11.14 -3.72 -5.35
C VAL A 346 -12.19 -2.61 -5.20
N ASN A 347 -11.92 -1.40 -5.69
CA ASN A 347 -12.88 -0.30 -5.67
C ASN A 347 -14.19 -0.67 -6.39
N TYR A 348 -14.08 -1.28 -7.57
CA TYR A 348 -15.23 -1.72 -8.34
C TYR A 348 -16.09 -2.72 -7.55
N LEU A 349 -15.46 -3.74 -6.98
CA LEU A 349 -16.17 -4.77 -6.21
C LEU A 349 -16.78 -4.24 -4.90
N LEU A 350 -16.16 -3.23 -4.27
CA LEU A 350 -16.73 -2.57 -3.09
C LEU A 350 -17.92 -1.67 -3.42
N THR A 351 -17.98 -1.11 -4.64
CA THR A 351 -19.01 -0.14 -5.05
C THR A 351 -20.20 -0.77 -5.76
N VAL A 352 -20.03 -1.96 -6.32
CA VAL A 352 -21.06 -2.65 -7.09
C VAL A 352 -22.36 -2.84 -6.28
N ARG A 353 -23.51 -2.58 -6.94
CA ARG A 353 -24.84 -2.54 -6.31
C ARG A 353 -25.78 -3.65 -6.77
N SER A 354 -25.40 -4.41 -7.80
CA SER A 354 -26.19 -5.50 -8.35
C SER A 354 -25.29 -6.66 -8.74
N ILE A 355 -25.79 -7.90 -8.62
CA ILE A 355 -25.04 -9.07 -9.07
C ILE A 355 -24.81 -9.06 -10.59
N GLN A 356 -25.73 -8.46 -11.35
CA GLN A 356 -25.55 -8.32 -12.80
C GLN A 356 -24.33 -7.47 -13.12
N ALA A 357 -24.11 -6.36 -12.40
CA ALA A 357 -22.92 -5.55 -12.58
C ALA A 357 -21.64 -6.29 -12.13
N VAL A 358 -21.72 -7.19 -11.15
CA VAL A 358 -20.58 -8.05 -10.77
C VAL A 358 -20.17 -8.96 -11.94
N VAL A 359 -21.14 -9.49 -12.69
CA VAL A 359 -20.91 -10.44 -13.81
C VAL A 359 -20.57 -9.70 -15.10
N ASP A 360 -21.37 -8.70 -15.47
CA ASP A 360 -21.28 -7.92 -16.72
C ASP A 360 -20.47 -6.63 -16.55
N GLY A 361 -19.48 -6.63 -15.66
CA GLY A 361 -18.75 -5.40 -15.31
C GLY A 361 -18.24 -4.62 -16.53
N PRO A 362 -17.91 -3.33 -16.37
CA PRO A 362 -17.34 -2.54 -17.45
C PRO A 362 -16.14 -3.23 -18.08
N GLU A 363 -15.96 -3.06 -19.39
CA GLU A 363 -14.82 -3.65 -20.11
C GLU A 363 -13.47 -3.27 -19.49
N VAL A 364 -13.35 -2.05 -18.98
CA VAL A 364 -12.15 -1.58 -18.26
C VAL A 364 -11.88 -2.43 -17.02
N PHE A 365 -12.90 -2.77 -16.24
CA PHE A 365 -12.77 -3.65 -15.07
C PHE A 365 -12.23 -5.02 -15.45
N HIS A 366 -12.80 -5.67 -16.47
CA HIS A 366 -12.31 -6.97 -16.91
C HIS A 366 -10.89 -6.91 -17.47
N ARG A 367 -10.54 -5.85 -18.22
CA ARG A 367 -9.18 -5.65 -18.72
C ARG A 367 -8.17 -5.50 -17.59
N GLU A 368 -8.47 -4.67 -16.59
CA GLU A 368 -7.61 -4.47 -15.42
C GLU A 368 -7.47 -5.75 -14.58
N LEU A 369 -8.57 -6.47 -14.37
CA LEU A 369 -8.60 -7.74 -13.64
C LEU A 369 -7.72 -8.79 -14.31
N ASN A 370 -7.88 -8.96 -15.63
CA ASN A 370 -7.11 -9.93 -16.41
C ASN A 370 -5.62 -9.57 -16.43
N TYR A 371 -5.30 -8.29 -16.65
CA TYR A 371 -3.91 -7.81 -16.58
C TYR A 371 -3.29 -8.11 -15.22
N PHE A 372 -3.98 -7.75 -14.13
CA PHE A 372 -3.49 -7.95 -12.77
C PHE A 372 -3.21 -9.42 -12.45
N VAL A 373 -4.17 -10.30 -12.76
CA VAL A 373 -4.05 -11.74 -12.52
C VAL A 373 -2.90 -12.31 -13.34
N ALA A 374 -2.77 -11.95 -14.63
CA ALA A 374 -1.72 -12.43 -15.50
C ALA A 374 -0.33 -11.97 -15.01
N ASP A 375 -0.15 -10.67 -14.78
CA ASP A 375 1.13 -10.09 -14.36
C ASP A 375 1.60 -10.63 -13.01
N LEU A 376 0.69 -10.73 -12.02
CA LEU A 376 1.03 -11.29 -10.71
C LEU A 376 1.37 -12.80 -10.81
N SER A 377 0.63 -13.57 -11.62
CA SER A 377 0.91 -14.99 -11.82
C SER A 377 2.28 -15.23 -12.48
N THR A 378 2.61 -14.44 -13.50
CA THR A 378 3.93 -14.48 -14.16
C THR A 378 5.03 -14.10 -13.19
N HIS A 379 4.83 -13.05 -12.39
CA HIS A 379 5.79 -12.64 -11.36
C HIS A 379 6.09 -13.76 -10.35
N LEU A 380 5.03 -14.39 -9.84
CA LEU A 380 5.13 -15.51 -8.90
C LEU A 380 5.88 -16.71 -9.52
N THR A 381 5.60 -17.02 -10.78
CA THR A 381 6.25 -18.13 -11.50
C THR A 381 7.72 -17.84 -11.79
N ASN A 382 8.05 -16.61 -12.18
CA ASN A 382 9.44 -16.20 -12.40
C ASN A 382 10.25 -16.30 -11.11
N HIS A 383 9.67 -15.91 -9.97
CA HIS A 383 10.32 -16.05 -8.67
C HIS A 383 10.61 -17.52 -8.32
N LEU A 384 9.67 -18.43 -8.60
CA LEU A 384 9.91 -19.87 -8.45
C LEU A 384 11.02 -20.38 -9.38
N SER A 385 11.01 -19.97 -10.65
CA SER A 385 12.00 -20.40 -11.64
C SER A 385 13.43 -19.95 -11.28
N MET A 386 13.57 -18.74 -10.72
CA MET A 386 14.86 -18.22 -10.25
C MET A 386 15.36 -18.97 -9.01
N SER A 387 14.45 -19.36 -8.12
CA SER A 387 14.80 -20.20 -6.96
C SER A 387 15.13 -21.66 -7.31
N SER A 388 14.81 -22.09 -8.53
CA SER A 388 14.98 -23.47 -9.01
C SER A 388 16.20 -23.62 -9.95
N GLN A 389 17.10 -22.64 -10.04
CA GLN A 389 18.19 -22.70 -11.01
C GLN A 389 19.21 -23.81 -10.69
N PRO A 390 19.62 -24.64 -11.69
CA PRO A 390 20.43 -25.84 -11.48
C PRO A 390 21.93 -25.60 -11.31
N SER A 391 22.38 -24.36 -11.09
CA SER A 391 23.80 -24.05 -10.94
C SER A 391 24.33 -24.26 -9.53
N SER A 392 23.51 -24.73 -8.59
CA SER A 392 24.02 -25.43 -7.41
C SER A 392 24.20 -26.90 -7.78
N THR A 393 25.42 -27.39 -7.71
CA THR A 393 25.82 -28.80 -7.91
C THR A 393 25.26 -29.76 -6.83
N HIS A 394 24.13 -29.43 -6.22
CA HIS A 394 23.43 -30.29 -5.27
C HIS A 394 22.03 -30.60 -5.79
N SER A 395 21.91 -31.84 -6.27
CA SER A 395 20.71 -32.49 -6.80
C SER A 395 19.51 -32.40 -5.85
N SER A 396 18.37 -31.98 -6.42
CA SER A 396 17.02 -32.52 -6.15
C SER A 396 16.66 -32.90 -4.71
N VAL A 397 16.75 -31.95 -3.79
CA VAL A 397 15.72 -31.71 -2.75
C VAL A 397 15.68 -30.20 -2.61
N VAL A 398 14.61 -29.55 -3.09
CA VAL A 398 14.39 -28.12 -2.80
C VAL A 398 14.22 -28.02 -1.30
N ASN A 399 15.27 -27.57 -0.59
CA ASN A 399 15.23 -27.37 0.84
C ASN A 399 14.28 -26.19 1.07
N VAL A 400 13.02 -26.48 1.41
CA VAL A 400 11.97 -25.46 1.68
C VAL A 400 12.47 -24.43 2.68
N ARG A 401 13.38 -24.81 3.59
CA ARG A 401 14.03 -23.89 4.54
C ARG A 401 14.99 -22.91 3.88
N GLU A 402 15.70 -23.28 2.81
CA GLU A 402 16.57 -22.36 2.06
C GLU A 402 15.75 -21.44 1.15
N LEU A 403 14.64 -21.94 0.61
CA LEU A 403 13.67 -21.10 -0.10
C LEU A 403 13.00 -20.10 0.85
N GLU A 404 12.59 -20.55 2.05
CA GLU A 404 12.08 -19.70 3.11
C GLU A 404 13.14 -18.75 3.63
N ALA A 405 14.42 -19.14 3.70
CA ALA A 405 15.52 -18.28 4.12
C ALA A 405 15.90 -17.24 3.05
N TYR A 406 15.94 -17.60 1.77
CA TYR A 406 16.12 -16.65 0.67
C TYR A 406 14.93 -15.72 0.54
N HIS A 407 13.72 -16.26 0.71
CA HIS A 407 12.50 -15.46 0.75
C HIS A 407 12.48 -14.58 1.99
N GLN A 408 12.92 -15.05 3.18
CA GLN A 408 13.07 -14.26 4.40
C GLN A 408 14.20 -13.24 4.29
N ALA A 409 15.23 -13.48 3.49
CA ALA A 409 16.31 -12.53 3.22
C ALA A 409 15.88 -11.47 2.19
N SER A 410 15.15 -11.87 1.14
CA SER A 410 14.51 -10.98 0.16
C SER A 410 13.39 -10.16 0.81
N ILE A 411 12.58 -10.80 1.65
CA ILE A 411 11.63 -10.18 2.58
C ILE A 411 12.44 -9.28 3.51
N ALA A 412 13.51 -9.67 4.20
CA ALA A 412 14.28 -8.75 5.03
C ALA A 412 14.81 -7.52 4.25
N GLN A 413 15.12 -7.69 2.96
CA GLN A 413 15.48 -6.59 2.05
C GLN A 413 14.28 -5.76 1.52
N THR A 414 13.06 -6.28 1.49
CA THR A 414 11.82 -5.58 1.02
C THR A 414 10.80 -5.26 2.13
N VAL A 415 10.96 -5.86 3.31
CA VAL A 415 10.21 -5.79 4.58
C VAL A 415 10.99 -4.99 5.61
N GLY A 416 12.13 -4.42 5.22
CA GLY A 416 12.78 -3.36 6.00
C GLY A 416 11.88 -2.15 6.27
N ASN A 417 10.69 -2.05 5.66
CA ASN A 417 9.71 -1.00 5.95
C ASN A 417 8.39 -1.56 6.51
N PRO A 418 8.24 -1.76 7.84
CA PRO A 418 6.99 -2.15 8.46
C PRO A 418 5.86 -1.11 8.30
N LEU A 419 6.14 0.12 7.84
CA LEU A 419 5.09 1.05 7.42
C LEU A 419 4.43 0.54 6.14
N ARG A 420 5.20 0.09 5.14
CA ARG A 420 4.61 -0.58 3.98
C ARG A 420 3.82 -1.84 4.34
N ALA A 421 4.11 -2.44 5.51
CA ALA A 421 3.35 -3.53 6.10
C ALA A 421 2.00 -3.10 6.76
N ARG A 422 1.65 -1.80 6.74
CA ARG A 422 0.35 -1.23 7.15
C ARG A 422 -0.57 -0.86 5.98
N SER A 423 -0.01 -0.67 4.78
CA SER A 423 -0.80 -0.42 3.56
C SER A 423 -1.61 -1.65 3.16
N ILE A 424 -2.71 -1.46 2.43
CA ILE A 424 -3.46 -2.60 1.89
C ILE A 424 -2.62 -3.39 0.86
N ALA A 425 -1.66 -2.76 0.19
CA ALA A 425 -0.80 -3.44 -0.79
C ALA A 425 0.20 -4.43 -0.18
N THR A 426 0.35 -4.50 1.15
CA THR A 426 1.34 -5.35 1.83
C THR A 426 1.35 -6.78 1.30
N ILE A 427 0.17 -7.39 1.10
CA ILE A 427 0.11 -8.78 0.61
C ILE A 427 0.61 -8.88 -0.82
N THR A 428 0.19 -7.97 -1.70
CA THR A 428 0.60 -7.98 -3.11
C THR A 428 2.08 -7.67 -3.33
N THR A 429 2.70 -6.91 -2.42
CA THR A 429 4.08 -6.45 -2.59
C THR A 429 5.12 -7.25 -1.82
N SER A 430 4.74 -7.74 -0.64
CA SER A 430 5.63 -8.35 0.35
C SER A 430 5.03 -9.59 1.00
N GLY A 431 3.82 -9.99 0.60
CA GLY A 431 3.23 -11.23 1.04
C GLY A 431 4.03 -12.42 0.52
N SER A 432 3.97 -13.53 1.24
CA SER A 432 4.60 -14.75 0.78
C SER A 432 4.00 -15.25 -0.53
N TYR A 433 4.73 -16.09 -1.27
CA TYR A 433 4.20 -16.73 -2.48
C TYR A 433 2.80 -17.32 -2.26
N LYS A 434 2.61 -18.04 -1.15
CA LYS A 434 1.31 -18.65 -0.79
C LYS A 434 0.26 -17.58 -0.52
N GLU A 435 0.60 -16.52 0.20
CA GLU A 435 -0.33 -15.41 0.47
C GLU A 435 -0.76 -14.72 -0.82
N GLN A 436 0.19 -14.41 -1.71
CA GLN A 436 -0.11 -13.79 -3.01
C GLN A 436 -0.93 -14.72 -3.93
N LEU A 437 -0.56 -15.99 -4.03
CA LEU A 437 -1.28 -16.94 -4.87
C LEU A 437 -2.71 -17.17 -4.37
N VAL A 438 -2.86 -17.44 -3.07
CA VAL A 438 -4.14 -17.88 -2.50
C VAL A 438 -5.07 -16.69 -2.23
N LEU A 439 -4.57 -15.67 -1.53
CA LEU A 439 -5.41 -14.54 -1.11
C LEU A 439 -5.66 -13.51 -2.22
N VAL A 440 -4.86 -13.52 -3.29
CA VAL A 440 -4.97 -12.53 -4.37
C VAL A 440 -5.35 -13.21 -5.67
N VAL A 441 -4.46 -14.05 -6.23
CA VAL A 441 -4.64 -14.62 -7.57
C VAL A 441 -5.84 -15.54 -7.63
N GLN A 442 -5.94 -16.51 -6.71
CA GLN A 442 -7.06 -17.44 -6.67
C GLN A 442 -8.38 -16.73 -6.40
N PHE A 443 -8.41 -15.77 -5.47
CA PHE A 443 -9.59 -14.95 -5.21
C PHE A 443 -10.15 -14.33 -6.50
N PHE A 444 -9.30 -13.63 -7.25
CA PHE A 444 -9.71 -12.97 -8.49
C PHE A 444 -9.98 -13.95 -9.64
N ARG A 445 -9.31 -15.10 -9.71
CA ARG A 445 -9.59 -16.15 -10.71
C ARG A 445 -10.94 -16.84 -10.49
N TYR A 446 -11.25 -17.22 -9.26
CA TYR A 446 -12.56 -17.80 -8.98
C TYR A 446 -13.68 -16.80 -9.24
N PHE A 447 -13.41 -15.52 -8.99
CA PHE A 447 -14.30 -14.45 -9.35
C PHE A 447 -14.49 -14.34 -10.87
N SER A 448 -13.40 -14.30 -11.67
CA SER A 448 -13.47 -14.21 -13.14
C SER A 448 -14.12 -15.43 -13.80
N ASP A 449 -13.91 -16.62 -13.26
CA ASP A 449 -14.45 -17.88 -13.79
C ASP A 449 -15.95 -18.06 -13.50
N GLY A 450 -16.60 -17.12 -12.80
CA GLY A 450 -17.98 -17.27 -12.36
C GLY A 450 -18.18 -18.35 -11.29
N LYS A 451 -17.09 -18.85 -10.69
CA LYS A 451 -17.09 -19.88 -9.64
C LYS A 451 -17.33 -19.26 -8.26
N LEU A 452 -18.30 -18.35 -8.18
CA LEU A 452 -18.56 -17.58 -6.97
C LEU A 452 -18.88 -18.48 -5.77
N LYS A 453 -19.62 -19.58 -5.97
CA LYS A 453 -19.92 -20.54 -4.89
C LYS A 453 -18.67 -21.22 -4.32
N ASP A 454 -17.73 -21.59 -5.18
CA ASP A 454 -16.48 -22.22 -4.76
C ASP A 454 -15.56 -21.22 -4.05
N LEU A 455 -15.55 -19.97 -4.54
CA LEU A 455 -14.89 -18.85 -3.86
C LEU A 455 -15.45 -18.69 -2.45
N LEU A 456 -16.78 -18.67 -2.33
CA LEU A 456 -17.42 -18.42 -1.04
C LEU A 456 -17.02 -19.46 0.00
N ARG A 457 -17.08 -20.75 -0.37
CA ARG A 457 -16.73 -21.86 0.52
C ARG A 457 -15.25 -21.84 0.93
N ARG A 458 -14.33 -21.68 -0.04
CA ARG A 458 -12.89 -21.70 0.25
C ARG A 458 -12.45 -20.51 1.09
N PHE A 459 -13.04 -19.34 0.84
CA PHE A 459 -12.68 -18.15 1.55
C PHE A 459 -12.99 -18.27 3.05
N GLU A 460 -14.13 -18.86 3.42
CA GLU A 460 -14.48 -19.09 4.84
C GLU A 460 -13.48 -20.00 5.57
N ASP A 461 -13.10 -21.13 4.96
CA ASP A 461 -12.15 -22.10 5.53
C ASP A 461 -10.76 -21.48 5.74
N GLU A 462 -10.29 -20.71 4.77
CA GLU A 462 -8.95 -20.13 4.79
C GLU A 462 -8.87 -18.85 5.62
N PHE A 463 -9.95 -18.06 5.66
CA PHE A 463 -9.98 -16.77 6.36
C PHE A 463 -9.70 -16.92 7.86
N GLY A 464 -10.30 -17.90 8.53
CA GLY A 464 -10.04 -18.14 9.97
C GLY A 464 -8.57 -18.42 10.26
N THR A 465 -7.91 -19.17 9.37
CA THR A 465 -6.48 -19.49 9.47
C THR A 465 -5.62 -18.24 9.29
N TYR A 466 -5.88 -17.44 8.25
CA TYR A 466 -5.10 -16.23 7.97
C TYR A 466 -5.37 -15.11 8.99
N SER A 467 -6.61 -14.97 9.48
CA SER A 467 -6.99 -13.99 10.50
C SER A 467 -6.18 -14.20 11.79
N THR A 468 -6.03 -15.45 12.22
CA THR A 468 -5.22 -15.79 13.41
C THR A 468 -3.73 -15.54 13.13
N ARG A 469 -3.24 -15.94 11.95
CA ARG A 469 -1.84 -15.77 11.55
C ARG A 469 -1.42 -14.31 11.44
N PHE A 470 -2.32 -13.43 11.02
CA PHE A 470 -2.02 -12.01 10.79
C PHE A 470 -2.36 -11.13 11.98
N ALA A 471 -2.77 -11.66 13.13
CA ALA A 471 -3.18 -10.88 14.31
C ALA A 471 -2.19 -9.74 14.68
N ASN A 472 -0.88 -9.97 14.49
CA ASN A 472 0.18 -9.01 14.80
C ASN A 472 0.72 -8.26 13.56
N GLN A 473 0.04 -8.33 12.42
CA GLN A 473 0.47 -7.74 11.14
C GLN A 473 -0.62 -6.80 10.61
N PRO A 474 -0.64 -5.52 11.05
CA PRO A 474 -1.76 -4.62 10.84
C PRO A 474 -2.17 -4.44 9.37
N GLY A 475 -1.24 -4.25 8.42
CA GLY A 475 -1.64 -4.08 7.01
C GLY A 475 -2.14 -5.36 6.36
N LYS A 476 -1.65 -6.53 6.79
CA LYS A 476 -2.24 -7.81 6.38
C LYS A 476 -3.65 -7.99 6.95
N GLN A 477 -3.92 -7.49 8.17
CA GLN A 477 -5.27 -7.44 8.72
C GLN A 477 -6.17 -6.50 7.94
N VAL A 478 -5.71 -5.30 7.57
CA VAL A 478 -6.50 -4.38 6.74
C VAL A 478 -6.83 -5.03 5.39
N TYR A 479 -5.85 -5.70 4.75
CA TYR A 479 -6.09 -6.44 3.53
C TYR A 479 -7.13 -7.56 3.70
N LEU A 480 -6.97 -8.41 4.73
CA LEU A 480 -7.93 -9.49 5.01
C LEU A 480 -9.33 -8.93 5.27
N ASN A 481 -9.44 -7.90 6.10
CA ASN A 481 -10.71 -7.25 6.40
C ASN A 481 -11.35 -6.71 5.13
N GLY A 482 -10.60 -6.07 4.24
CA GLY A 482 -11.16 -5.60 2.99
C GLY A 482 -11.57 -6.73 2.03
N LEU A 483 -10.82 -7.84 1.95
CA LEU A 483 -11.29 -9.02 1.21
C LEU A 483 -12.58 -9.59 1.81
N ARG A 484 -12.68 -9.64 3.14
CA ARG A 484 -13.90 -10.02 3.84
C ARG A 484 -15.04 -9.07 3.51
N GLN A 485 -14.80 -7.76 3.40
CA GLN A 485 -15.83 -6.81 3.01
C GLN A 485 -16.30 -7.05 1.57
N ILE A 486 -15.38 -7.28 0.63
CA ILE A 486 -15.74 -7.66 -0.75
C ILE A 486 -16.56 -8.95 -0.75
N TYR A 487 -16.10 -9.97 -0.02
CA TYR A 487 -16.81 -11.24 0.15
C TYR A 487 -18.24 -11.03 0.64
N MET A 488 -18.40 -10.32 1.76
CA MET A 488 -19.71 -10.07 2.38
C MET A 488 -20.62 -9.29 1.44
N ARG A 489 -20.06 -8.33 0.71
CA ARG A 489 -20.80 -7.54 -0.27
C ARG A 489 -21.32 -8.40 -1.42
N VAL A 490 -20.46 -9.22 -2.02
CA VAL A 490 -20.84 -10.09 -3.13
C VAL A 490 -21.84 -11.16 -2.67
N ALA A 491 -21.62 -11.77 -1.49
CA ALA A 491 -22.55 -12.70 -0.89
C ALA A 491 -23.94 -12.07 -0.64
N TRP A 492 -23.98 -10.84 -0.11
CA TRP A 492 -25.22 -10.09 0.08
C TRP A 492 -25.95 -9.80 -1.23
N LEU A 493 -25.23 -9.38 -2.27
CA LEU A 493 -25.81 -9.15 -3.61
C LEU A 493 -26.39 -10.44 -4.20
N PHE A 494 -25.70 -11.56 -4.01
CA PHE A 494 -26.15 -12.87 -4.45
C PHE A 494 -27.42 -13.31 -3.71
N ALA A 495 -27.46 -13.17 -2.38
CA ALA A 495 -28.64 -13.46 -1.58
C ALA A 495 -29.84 -12.58 -1.96
N ARG A 496 -29.59 -11.29 -2.19
CA ARG A 496 -30.61 -10.34 -2.69
C ARG A 496 -31.13 -10.74 -4.07
N TYR A 497 -30.26 -11.13 -4.99
CA TYR A 497 -30.70 -11.62 -6.29
C TYR A 497 -31.54 -12.89 -6.18
N HIS A 498 -31.11 -13.86 -5.38
CA HIS A 498 -31.85 -15.10 -5.16
C HIS A 498 -33.22 -14.87 -4.53
N SER A 499 -33.32 -14.00 -3.51
CA SER A 499 -34.61 -13.66 -2.90
C SER A 499 -35.56 -12.99 -3.88
N VAL A 500 -35.09 -12.03 -4.68
CA VAL A 500 -35.91 -11.38 -5.72
C VAL A 500 -36.33 -12.38 -6.80
N PHE A 501 -35.41 -13.25 -7.24
CA PHE A 501 -35.71 -14.29 -8.22
C PHE A 501 -36.75 -15.29 -7.69
N MET A 502 -36.63 -15.72 -6.44
CA MET A 502 -37.57 -16.64 -5.82
C MET A 502 -38.95 -16.00 -5.55
N LEU A 503 -39.00 -14.70 -5.27
CA LEU A 503 -40.26 -13.97 -5.07
C LEU A 503 -40.98 -13.66 -6.39
N ASN A 504 -40.23 -13.47 -7.48
CA ASN A 504 -40.77 -13.12 -8.79
C ASN A 504 -40.81 -14.31 -9.77
N ALA A 505 -40.39 -15.50 -9.35
CA ALA A 505 -40.58 -16.70 -10.13
C ALA A 505 -42.09 -16.87 -10.34
N PRO A 506 -42.59 -16.94 -11.59
CA PRO A 506 -43.99 -17.20 -11.83
C PRO A 506 -44.37 -18.48 -11.07
N PRO A 507 -45.52 -18.52 -10.38
CA PRO A 507 -45.99 -19.76 -9.81
C PRO A 507 -45.97 -20.80 -10.93
N LEU A 508 -45.42 -21.99 -10.66
CA LEU A 508 -45.43 -23.13 -11.58
C LEU A 508 -46.87 -23.66 -11.71
N GLU A 509 -47.82 -22.81 -12.07
CA GLU A 509 -49.18 -23.19 -12.44
C GLU A 509 -49.16 -23.55 -13.92
N GLY A 510 -49.04 -24.85 -14.22
CA GLY A 510 -49.22 -25.36 -15.59
C GLY A 510 -48.25 -26.45 -16.06
N LEU A 511 -47.30 -26.91 -15.23
CA LEU A 511 -46.35 -27.97 -15.61
C LEU A 511 -46.64 -29.33 -14.94
N ASP A 512 -47.89 -29.58 -14.54
CA ASP A 512 -48.31 -30.88 -13.97
C ASP A 512 -48.62 -31.96 -15.03
N GLY A 513 -48.30 -31.73 -16.30
CA GLY A 513 -48.82 -32.55 -17.40
C GLY A 513 -47.87 -33.56 -18.06
N GLU A 514 -46.71 -33.14 -18.57
CA GLU A 514 -46.09 -33.90 -19.68
C GLU A 514 -44.62 -34.29 -19.52
N PHE A 515 -43.92 -33.79 -18.50
CA PHE A 515 -42.54 -34.19 -18.24
C PHE A 515 -42.45 -34.60 -16.78
N GLY A 516 -42.32 -35.90 -16.49
CA GLY A 516 -42.23 -36.48 -15.15
C GLY A 516 -40.98 -36.05 -14.35
N LEU A 517 -40.75 -34.75 -14.24
CA LEU A 517 -39.79 -34.12 -13.35
C LEU A 517 -40.56 -33.76 -12.07
N THR A 518 -40.17 -34.38 -10.97
CA THR A 518 -40.67 -34.02 -9.64
C THR A 518 -40.48 -32.52 -9.39
N PRO A 519 -41.47 -31.83 -8.79
CA PRO A 519 -41.38 -30.40 -8.56
C PRO A 519 -40.17 -30.12 -7.67
N ARG A 520 -39.17 -29.41 -8.20
CA ARG A 520 -38.11 -28.82 -7.38
C ARG A 520 -38.77 -27.74 -6.51
N VAL A 521 -39.14 -28.20 -5.32
CA VAL A 521 -39.68 -27.48 -4.17
C VAL A 521 -39.21 -26.03 -4.14
N ALA A 522 -40.15 -25.09 -4.31
CA ALA A 522 -39.94 -23.71 -3.89
C ALA A 522 -39.41 -23.75 -2.45
N PRO A 523 -38.26 -23.11 -2.14
CA PRO A 523 -37.66 -23.22 -0.82
C PRO A 523 -38.70 -22.84 0.23
N SER A 524 -38.94 -23.77 1.17
CA SER A 524 -39.93 -23.53 2.22
C SER A 524 -39.60 -22.23 2.96
N ILE A 525 -40.61 -21.58 3.52
CA ILE A 525 -40.44 -20.37 4.35
C ILE A 525 -39.32 -20.57 5.38
N ASN A 526 -39.14 -21.80 5.89
CA ASN A 526 -38.06 -22.17 6.80
C ASN A 526 -36.65 -22.04 6.19
N HIS A 527 -36.46 -22.29 4.90
CA HIS A 527 -35.16 -22.09 4.23
C HIS A 527 -34.81 -20.61 4.07
N LEU A 528 -35.79 -19.76 3.72
CA LEU A 528 -35.60 -18.31 3.67
C LEU A 528 -35.39 -17.71 5.07
N VAL A 529 -36.07 -18.25 6.08
CA VAL A 529 -35.85 -17.91 7.50
C VAL A 529 -34.46 -18.34 7.94
N ASN A 530 -33.94 -19.48 7.48
CA ASN A 530 -32.57 -19.92 7.79
C ASN A 530 -31.51 -19.03 7.15
N ILE A 531 -31.66 -18.63 5.88
CA ILE A 531 -30.73 -17.68 5.24
C ILE A 531 -30.78 -16.32 5.95
N ARG A 532 -31.98 -15.84 6.31
CA ARG A 532 -32.16 -14.61 7.10
C ARG A 532 -31.47 -14.73 8.47
N ARG A 533 -31.62 -15.89 9.14
CA ARG A 533 -31.01 -16.18 10.43
C ARG A 533 -29.48 -16.27 10.35
N GLU A 534 -28.93 -16.87 9.29
CA GLU A 534 -27.48 -16.90 9.04
C GLU A 534 -26.93 -15.50 8.79
N ILE A 535 -27.64 -14.66 8.02
CA ILE A 535 -27.27 -13.25 7.84
C ILE A 535 -27.32 -12.49 9.16
N ASP A 536 -28.36 -12.69 9.96
CA ASP A 536 -28.52 -12.05 11.26
C ASP A 536 -27.47 -12.54 12.28
N ASP A 537 -27.09 -13.82 12.24
CA ASP A 537 -26.03 -14.38 13.10
C ASP A 537 -24.63 -13.92 12.65
N MET A 538 -24.37 -13.80 11.35
CA MET A 538 -23.15 -13.15 10.83
C MET A 538 -23.05 -11.68 11.28
N ASN A 539 -24.15 -10.93 11.23
CA ASN A 539 -24.20 -9.55 11.73
C ASN A 539 -24.01 -9.47 13.25
N ARG A 540 -24.53 -10.43 14.02
CA ARG A 540 -24.28 -10.51 15.48
C ARG A 540 -22.83 -10.84 15.82
N ILE A 541 -22.16 -11.69 15.04
CA ILE A 541 -20.73 -11.98 15.20
C ILE A 541 -19.90 -10.72 14.93
N ILE A 542 -20.29 -9.91 13.94
CA ILE A 542 -19.65 -8.62 13.63
C ILE A 542 -19.77 -7.62 14.79
N HIS A 543 -20.89 -7.61 15.52
CA HIS A 543 -21.12 -6.67 16.62
C HIS A 543 -20.67 -7.16 18.01
N ARG A 544 -20.16 -8.39 18.13
CA ARG A 544 -19.72 -8.96 19.42
C ARG A 544 -18.20 -8.89 19.67
N ASN A 545 -17.39 -8.55 18.67
CA ASN A 545 -15.95 -8.32 18.84
C ASN A 545 -15.60 -6.88 18.44
N PRO A 546 -15.66 -5.91 19.38
CA PRO A 546 -15.05 -4.60 19.19
C PRO A 546 -13.53 -4.67 19.08
#